data_AF-A0A9N9ZDW5-F1
#
_entry.id   AF-A0A9N9ZDW5-F1
#
_cell.length_a   1.000
_cell.length_b   1.000
_cell.length_c   1.000
_cell.angle_alpha   90.00
_cell.angle_beta   90.00
_cell.angle_gamma   90.00
#
_symmetry.space_group_name_H-M   'P 1'
#
loop_
_entity.id
_entity.type
_entity.pdbx_description
1 polymer ?
#
loop_
_entity_poly.entity_id
_entity_poly.type
_entity_poly.pdbx_seq_one_letter_code
_entity_poly.pdbx_strand_id
1 'polypeptide(L)'
;MPSTYAKSNHNLGVQVERSNYLPGDAVVGTVYRRNAMVCPEATIEVVLHGRTKSKMVVRRNNNNHTYRGRFTLLNSRQRVFQGPVHIPEGVGEQQQWGFAITIPTNIDARLFPQQHDARESYIPIDSGSVSQMALPASFNSLYSRREAFVEYYIEATIRYQRKGSWSMETAVAPIHVVTLNPNPPIADFNLLSRRYQQSVSSQRLVPGMEGAELSRKEKMKKFFGSSSVPRFAFNLEVGVPKLLQIGNYPIPFSMRVVPSWPATTELIRDVPQKAKLVTFGATLETYCNIRCEGLFRPHEAHWCQKSDLQSQGFGYRPLSVEIPCAIGNTSPVDVGGVIRLRLPSSSSQGFTTFNVKVTHRLSWKAKCEIAGESFTTRGTQDVLVIPACSVGLNEQVGSAPQPVPVDGEMVQSWIVPPDETAPPPSFAEAQKEDGNQGASDKGGSNKGGSEIAGSSKADIAAIERRENANEAALSNEKL
;
A
#
# COMPACT_ATOMS: atom_id res chain seq x y z
N MET A 1 12.22 7.60 21.50
CA MET A 1 13.59 7.18 21.16
C MET A 1 13.69 7.46 19.69
N PRO A 2 14.74 8.12 19.21
CA PRO A 2 14.85 8.37 17.79
C PRO A 2 14.97 7.05 17.02
N SER A 3 14.73 7.11 15.71
CA SER A 3 15.06 6.05 14.75
C SER A 3 16.50 5.58 14.96
N THR A 4 16.78 4.30 14.73
CA THR A 4 18.16 3.82 14.72
C THR A 4 18.92 4.50 13.58
N TYR A 5 20.06 5.13 13.90
CA TYR A 5 20.97 5.71 12.92
C TYR A 5 22.20 4.82 12.74
N ALA A 6 22.85 4.95 11.59
CA ALA A 6 24.13 4.29 11.36
C ALA A 6 25.15 4.73 12.42
N LYS A 7 25.84 3.77 13.01
CA LYS A 7 26.89 3.98 14.01
C LYS A 7 28.12 3.21 13.56
N SER A 8 29.20 3.90 13.28
CA SER A 8 30.49 3.29 12.94
C SER A 8 31.60 4.19 13.47
N ASN A 9 32.72 3.60 13.86
CA ASN A 9 33.93 4.34 14.21
C ASN A 9 35.16 3.56 13.70
N HIS A 10 36.38 4.03 14.01
CA HIS A 10 37.60 3.34 13.62
C HIS A 10 37.83 2.02 14.38
N ASN A 11 37.20 1.84 15.54
CA ASN A 11 37.27 0.62 16.35
C ASN A 11 36.37 -0.50 15.81
N LEU A 12 35.24 -0.16 15.20
CA LEU A 12 34.33 -1.11 14.56
C LEU A 12 33.41 -0.39 13.56
N GLY A 13 33.24 -1.00 12.41
CA GLY A 13 32.21 -0.67 11.43
C GLY A 13 31.51 -1.90 10.90
N VAL A 14 30.34 -1.69 10.32
CA VAL A 14 29.56 -2.72 9.63
C VAL A 14 29.01 -2.13 8.35
N GLN A 15 29.20 -2.87 7.25
CA GLN A 15 28.73 -2.50 5.93
C GLN A 15 27.86 -3.62 5.38
N VAL A 16 26.72 -3.27 4.80
CA VAL A 16 25.81 -4.20 4.11
C VAL A 16 25.87 -3.92 2.61
N GLU A 17 25.68 -4.95 1.79
CA GLU A 17 25.81 -4.83 0.32
C GLU A 17 24.67 -4.03 -0.31
N ARG A 18 23.45 -4.19 0.19
CA ARG A 18 22.25 -3.48 -0.27
C ARG A 18 21.47 -2.89 0.90
N SER A 19 20.57 -1.97 0.59
CA SER A 19 19.75 -1.27 1.60
C SER A 19 18.32 -1.80 1.70
N ASN A 20 17.79 -2.44 0.66
CA ASN A 20 16.42 -2.97 0.61
C ASN A 20 16.42 -4.51 0.55
N TYR A 21 15.56 -5.13 1.35
CA TYR A 21 15.46 -6.58 1.50
C TYR A 21 14.00 -7.02 1.59
N LEU A 22 13.71 -8.23 1.14
CA LEU A 22 12.46 -8.92 1.40
C LEU A 22 12.58 -9.83 2.63
N PRO A 23 11.49 -10.13 3.35
CA PRO A 23 11.48 -11.25 4.27
C PRO A 23 11.90 -12.54 3.54
N GLY A 24 12.81 -13.31 4.14
CA GLY A 24 13.46 -14.48 3.53
C GLY A 24 14.83 -14.19 2.89
N ASP A 25 15.16 -12.93 2.61
CA ASP A 25 16.45 -12.58 2.03
C ASP A 25 17.62 -12.80 3.00
N ALA A 26 18.79 -13.13 2.45
CA ALA A 26 20.05 -13.02 3.18
C ALA A 26 20.58 -11.58 3.15
N VAL A 27 20.91 -11.04 4.32
CA VAL A 27 21.69 -9.82 4.49
C VAL A 27 23.16 -10.21 4.50
N VAL A 28 23.84 -9.91 3.40
CA VAL A 28 25.28 -10.12 3.24
C VAL A 28 26.00 -8.81 3.53
N GLY A 29 27.11 -8.91 4.25
CA GLY A 29 27.90 -7.73 4.60
C GLY A 29 29.21 -8.09 5.26
N THR A 30 29.91 -7.05 5.70
CA THR A 30 31.24 -7.14 6.28
C THR A 30 31.31 -6.31 7.56
N VAL A 31 31.77 -6.93 8.64
CA VAL A 31 32.25 -6.23 9.83
C VAL A 31 33.72 -5.89 9.62
N TYR A 32 34.14 -4.68 9.94
CA TYR A 32 35.53 -4.27 9.77
C TYR A 32 36.04 -3.47 10.96
N ARG A 33 37.36 -3.53 11.17
CA ARG A 33 38.08 -2.70 12.15
C ARG A 33 39.34 -2.13 11.52
N ARG A 34 39.59 -0.84 11.75
CA ARG A 34 40.75 -0.11 11.22
C ARG A 34 41.81 0.21 12.28
N ASN A 35 41.40 0.39 13.53
CA ASN A 35 42.35 0.67 14.60
C ASN A 35 43.15 -0.59 14.96
N ALA A 36 44.46 -0.41 15.09
CA ALA A 36 45.39 -1.42 15.53
C ALA A 36 44.88 -2.13 16.80
N MET A 37 45.09 -3.44 16.82
CA MET A 37 44.67 -4.29 17.92
C MET A 37 45.45 -5.59 17.88
N VAL A 38 46.05 -5.94 19.01
CA VAL A 38 46.61 -7.26 19.24
C VAL A 38 45.89 -7.85 20.44
N CYS A 39 45.11 -8.90 20.21
CA CYS A 39 44.34 -9.56 21.25
C CYS A 39 44.34 -11.08 21.01
N PRO A 40 44.67 -11.91 22.02
CA PRO A 40 44.69 -13.36 21.86
C PRO A 40 43.29 -13.98 21.73
N GLU A 41 42.25 -13.30 22.22
CA GLU A 41 40.86 -13.77 22.16
C GLU A 41 39.90 -12.59 21.94
N ALA A 42 39.24 -12.62 20.80
CA ALA A 42 38.11 -11.75 20.49
C ALA A 42 36.94 -12.58 19.93
N THR A 43 35.73 -12.15 20.22
CA THR A 43 34.51 -12.69 19.62
C THR A 43 33.81 -11.57 18.87
N ILE A 44 33.40 -11.86 17.64
CA ILE A 44 32.59 -10.95 16.82
C ILE A 44 31.24 -11.59 16.58
N GLU A 45 30.19 -10.82 16.87
CA GLU A 45 28.81 -11.22 16.74
C GLU A 45 28.06 -10.19 15.92
N VAL A 46 27.17 -10.66 15.06
CA VAL A 46 26.24 -9.85 14.31
C VAL A 46 24.82 -10.24 14.72
N VAL A 47 23.99 -9.22 14.95
CA VAL A 47 22.60 -9.39 15.35
C VAL A 47 21.72 -8.59 14.40
N LEU A 48 20.76 -9.27 13.77
CA LEU A 48 19.67 -8.65 13.04
C LEU A 48 18.54 -8.36 14.02
N HIS A 49 18.21 -7.08 14.15
CA HIS A 49 17.10 -6.59 14.95
C HIS A 49 15.95 -6.15 14.05
N GLY A 50 14.72 -6.44 14.49
CA GLY A 50 13.50 -5.85 13.94
C GLY A 50 12.57 -5.46 15.08
N ARG A 51 11.99 -4.26 15.01
CA ARG A 51 11.09 -3.77 16.07
C ARG A 51 10.11 -2.73 15.57
N THR A 52 9.00 -2.61 16.29
CA THR A 52 8.05 -1.52 16.14
C THR A 52 8.10 -0.59 17.34
N LYS A 53 7.92 0.70 17.09
CA LYS A 53 7.96 1.73 18.13
C LYS A 53 6.89 2.78 17.89
N SER A 54 6.30 3.22 18.98
CA SER A 54 5.41 4.38 19.05
C SER A 54 5.91 5.31 20.14
N LYS A 55 5.76 6.62 19.93
CA LYS A 55 6.02 7.63 20.95
C LYS A 55 5.02 8.76 20.81
N MET A 56 4.54 9.26 21.94
CA MET A 56 3.82 10.53 22.00
C MET A 56 4.27 11.35 23.22
N VAL A 57 4.43 12.65 23.04
CA VAL A 57 4.69 13.60 24.14
C VAL A 57 3.46 14.46 24.36
N VAL A 58 2.82 14.29 25.52
CA VAL A 58 1.66 15.07 25.96
C VAL A 58 2.13 16.18 26.88
N ARG A 59 1.74 17.42 26.60
CA ARG A 59 1.98 18.55 27.50
C ARG A 59 0.78 18.68 28.43
N ARG A 60 1.00 18.68 29.74
CA ARG A 60 -0.01 18.99 30.75
C ARG A 60 0.58 20.04 31.68
N ASN A 61 0.00 21.24 31.65
CA ASN A 61 0.53 22.43 32.32
C ASN A 61 1.99 22.71 31.88
N ASN A 62 2.90 22.86 32.85
CA ASN A 62 4.33 23.07 32.60
C ASN A 62 5.14 21.76 32.50
N ASN A 63 4.48 20.59 32.54
CA ASN A 63 5.13 19.30 32.45
C ASN A 63 4.88 18.61 31.10
N ASN A 64 5.88 17.85 30.64
CA ASN A 64 5.77 16.98 29.48
C ASN A 64 5.80 15.52 29.93
N HIS A 65 4.78 14.75 29.58
CA HIS A 65 4.74 13.31 29.77
C HIS A 65 5.03 12.62 28.44
N THR A 66 5.97 11.67 28.44
CA THR A 66 6.31 10.89 27.23
C THR A 66 5.84 9.46 27.40
N TYR A 67 4.92 9.05 26.53
CA TYR A 67 4.44 7.68 26.44
C TYR A 67 5.13 6.98 25.27
N ARG A 68 5.39 5.68 25.42
CA ARG A 68 6.06 4.87 24.41
C ARG A 68 5.39 3.51 24.34
N GLY A 69 5.37 2.91 23.16
CA GLY A 69 5.11 1.49 22.99
C GLY A 69 6.25 0.89 22.18
N ARG A 70 6.67 -0.33 22.53
CA ARG A 70 7.75 -1.02 21.81
C ARG A 70 7.48 -2.51 21.75
N PHE A 71 7.58 -3.09 20.56
CA PHE A 71 7.54 -4.53 20.36
C PHE A 71 8.75 -4.97 19.57
N THR A 72 9.43 -6.03 20.03
CA THR A 72 10.53 -6.63 19.28
C THR A 72 9.95 -7.69 18.36
N LEU A 73 10.17 -7.52 17.05
CA LEU A 73 9.66 -8.43 16.02
C LEU A 73 10.57 -9.62 15.80
N LEU A 74 11.89 -9.40 15.88
CA LEU A 74 12.90 -10.41 15.71
C LEU A 74 14.21 -9.98 16.36
N ASN A 75 15.02 -10.99 16.71
CA ASN A 75 16.37 -10.83 17.24
C ASN A 75 17.19 -12.06 16.83
N SER A 76 17.74 -12.03 15.61
CA SER A 76 18.50 -13.15 15.05
C SER A 76 20.00 -12.90 15.23
N ARG A 77 20.73 -13.87 15.76
CA ARG A 77 22.14 -13.72 16.15
C ARG A 77 23.03 -14.69 15.38
N GLN A 78 24.20 -14.21 14.96
CA GLN A 78 25.24 -15.00 14.30
C GLN A 78 26.61 -14.64 14.88
N ARG A 79 27.36 -15.65 15.34
CA ARG A 79 28.79 -15.47 15.67
C ARG A 79 29.59 -15.54 14.37
N VAL A 80 30.30 -14.46 14.06
CA VAL A 80 31.06 -14.31 12.81
C VAL A 80 32.53 -14.70 12.99
N PHE A 81 33.08 -14.49 14.18
CA PHE A 81 34.47 -14.81 14.47
C PHE A 81 34.67 -15.14 15.95
N GLN A 82 35.60 -16.03 16.21
CA GLN A 82 36.16 -16.29 17.53
C GLN A 82 37.64 -16.67 17.41
N GLY A 83 38.50 -15.99 18.16
CA GLY A 83 39.93 -16.31 18.22
C GLY A 83 40.81 -15.06 18.26
N PRO A 84 42.11 -15.20 17.91
CA PRO A 84 43.06 -14.10 18.00
C PRO A 84 42.86 -13.06 16.89
N VAL A 85 43.07 -11.79 17.24
CA VAL A 85 43.00 -10.66 16.31
C VAL A 85 44.32 -9.90 16.34
N HIS A 86 44.92 -9.71 15.17
CA HIS A 86 46.17 -8.99 14.99
C HIS A 86 46.01 -8.01 13.83
N ILE A 87 45.87 -6.73 14.17
CA ILE A 87 45.80 -5.59 13.26
C ILE A 87 46.98 -4.69 13.61
N PRO A 88 48.03 -4.61 12.78
CA PRO A 88 49.21 -3.81 13.09
C PRO A 88 48.95 -2.31 12.97
N GLU A 89 49.89 -1.51 13.47
CA GLU A 89 49.87 -0.06 13.31
C GLU A 89 50.34 0.33 11.90
N GLY A 90 49.45 0.92 11.10
CA GLY A 90 49.78 1.35 9.74
C GLY A 90 48.57 1.93 8.99
N VAL A 91 48.84 2.77 7.98
CA VAL A 91 47.79 3.34 7.13
C VAL A 91 47.35 2.30 6.10
N GLY A 92 46.11 1.83 6.20
CA GLY A 92 45.48 0.97 5.18
C GLY A 92 45.25 -0.48 5.60
N GLU A 93 45.83 -0.93 6.71
CA GLU A 93 45.56 -2.27 7.24
C GLU A 93 44.24 -2.29 8.03
N GLN A 94 43.29 -3.09 7.57
CA GLN A 94 42.03 -3.35 8.24
C GLN A 94 41.75 -4.85 8.23
N GLN A 95 41.21 -5.35 9.33
CA GLN A 95 40.68 -6.71 9.35
C GLN A 95 39.18 -6.66 9.09
N GLN A 96 38.72 -7.63 8.30
CA GLN A 96 37.35 -7.76 7.85
C GLN A 96 36.83 -9.16 8.13
N TRP A 97 35.56 -9.25 8.49
CA TRP A 97 34.84 -10.50 8.75
C TRP A 97 33.50 -10.45 8.03
N GLY A 98 33.36 -11.29 7.00
CA GLY A 98 32.12 -11.40 6.23
C GLY A 98 31.03 -12.11 7.02
N PHE A 99 29.78 -11.70 6.86
CA PHE A 99 28.61 -12.35 7.45
C PHE A 99 27.48 -12.49 6.43
N ALA A 100 26.60 -13.46 6.68
CA ALA A 100 25.37 -13.66 5.94
C ALA A 100 24.29 -14.11 6.93
N ILE A 101 23.30 -13.23 7.18
CA ILE A 101 22.21 -13.48 8.12
C ILE A 101 20.86 -13.36 7.42
N THR A 102 20.02 -14.39 7.52
CA THR A 102 18.71 -14.44 6.86
C THR A 102 17.67 -13.65 7.65
N ILE A 103 16.87 -12.84 6.96
CA ILE A 103 15.68 -12.21 7.51
C ILE A 103 14.56 -13.26 7.56
N PRO A 104 14.02 -13.60 8.75
CA PRO A 104 12.88 -14.51 8.84
C PRO A 104 11.67 -14.00 8.05
N THR A 105 10.80 -14.90 7.59
CA THR A 105 9.54 -14.50 6.92
C THR A 105 8.48 -13.99 7.91
N ASN A 106 8.54 -14.49 9.15
CA ASN A 106 7.54 -14.28 10.18
C ASN A 106 8.15 -13.68 11.46
N ILE A 107 7.28 -13.12 12.30
CA ILE A 107 7.63 -12.57 13.61
C ILE A 107 8.08 -13.72 14.55
N ASP A 108 9.10 -13.47 15.38
CA ASP A 108 9.56 -14.44 16.37
C ASP A 108 8.61 -14.48 17.58
N ALA A 109 7.72 -15.48 17.58
CA ALA A 109 6.71 -15.67 18.62
C ALA A 109 7.31 -15.87 20.03
N ARG A 110 8.58 -16.25 20.15
CA ARG A 110 9.24 -16.44 21.47
C ARG A 110 9.44 -15.12 22.23
N LEU A 111 9.33 -13.99 21.54
CA LEU A 111 9.55 -12.66 22.11
C LEU A 111 8.32 -12.07 22.83
N PHE A 112 7.15 -12.72 22.75
CA PHE A 112 5.86 -12.18 23.18
C PHE A 112 5.24 -12.76 24.47
N PRO A 113 5.50 -14.01 24.92
CA PRO A 113 4.71 -14.65 25.99
C PRO A 113 4.80 -14.00 27.39
N GLN A 114 5.62 -12.98 27.62
CA GLN A 114 5.91 -12.48 28.98
C GLN A 114 6.04 -10.95 29.12
N GLN A 115 5.97 -10.16 28.04
CA GLN A 115 6.42 -8.76 28.08
C GLN A 115 5.35 -7.70 27.83
N HIS A 116 4.15 -8.08 27.38
CA HIS A 116 3.18 -7.10 26.87
C HIS A 116 1.76 -7.37 27.34
N ASP A 117 1.02 -6.30 27.64
CA ASP A 117 -0.41 -6.35 27.91
C ASP A 117 -1.17 -6.38 26.57
N ALA A 118 -2.08 -7.35 26.40
CA ALA A 118 -2.90 -7.47 25.20
C ALA A 118 -3.70 -6.19 24.90
N ARG A 119 -4.05 -5.40 25.93
CA ARG A 119 -4.76 -4.11 25.77
C ARG A 119 -3.92 -3.08 25.03
N GLU A 120 -2.59 -3.18 25.11
CA GLU A 120 -1.64 -2.24 24.51
C GLU A 120 -1.33 -2.57 23.04
N SER A 121 -1.95 -3.60 22.48
CA SER A 121 -1.75 -4.06 21.11
C SER A 121 -3.02 -3.95 20.24
N TYR A 122 -2.88 -3.55 18.98
CA TYR A 122 -3.95 -3.57 17.97
C TYR A 122 -4.26 -4.98 17.45
N ILE A 123 -3.34 -5.92 17.60
CA ILE A 123 -3.45 -7.30 17.12
C ILE A 123 -3.20 -8.30 18.26
N PRO A 124 -3.65 -9.56 18.14
CA PRO A 124 -3.41 -10.57 19.16
C PRO A 124 -1.90 -10.78 19.42
N ILE A 125 -1.54 -10.97 20.70
CA ILE A 125 -0.16 -11.20 21.15
C ILE A 125 0.11 -12.65 21.56
N ASP A 126 -0.87 -13.53 21.42
CA ASP A 126 -0.68 -14.95 21.72
C ASP A 126 0.29 -15.58 20.72
N SER A 127 1.09 -16.53 21.21
CA SER A 127 2.17 -17.14 20.42
C SER A 127 1.68 -17.79 19.12
N GLY A 128 0.46 -18.35 19.10
CA GLY A 128 -0.14 -18.97 17.92
C GLY A 128 -0.36 -17.93 16.82
N SER A 129 -1.08 -16.85 17.14
CA SER A 129 -1.32 -15.74 16.22
C SER A 129 -0.03 -15.09 15.75
N VAL A 130 0.90 -14.80 16.67
CA VAL A 130 2.16 -14.11 16.35
C VAL A 130 3.04 -14.92 15.38
N SER A 131 3.11 -16.24 15.56
CA SER A 131 3.93 -17.11 14.70
C SER A 131 3.52 -17.09 13.22
N GLN A 132 2.25 -16.79 12.94
CA GLN A 132 1.71 -16.73 11.58
C GLN A 132 1.82 -15.34 10.95
N MET A 133 2.17 -14.32 11.73
CA MET A 133 2.27 -12.95 11.22
C MET A 133 3.55 -12.76 10.41
N ALA A 134 3.39 -12.29 9.17
CA ALA A 134 4.51 -11.89 8.33
C ALA A 134 5.22 -10.65 8.93
N LEU A 135 6.50 -10.48 8.60
CA LEU A 135 7.21 -9.26 8.97
C LEU A 135 6.63 -8.02 8.25
N PRO A 136 6.29 -6.95 8.99
CA PRO A 136 5.84 -5.71 8.37
C PRO A 136 7.00 -5.00 7.64
N ALA A 137 6.68 -4.29 6.56
CA ALA A 137 7.65 -3.41 5.89
C ALA A 137 8.16 -2.32 6.85
N SER A 138 9.40 -1.86 6.60
CA SER A 138 9.96 -0.69 7.23
C SER A 138 9.05 0.52 7.03
N PHE A 139 8.84 1.27 8.11
CA PHE A 139 7.97 2.43 8.12
C PHE A 139 8.54 3.47 9.07
N ASN A 140 8.45 4.74 8.69
CA ASN A 140 8.86 5.86 9.51
C ASN A 140 7.90 7.02 9.29
N SER A 141 7.26 7.47 10.36
CA SER A 141 6.45 8.68 10.34
C SER A 141 6.68 9.50 11.62
N LEU A 142 7.05 10.75 11.41
CA LEU A 142 7.27 11.75 12.45
C LEU A 142 6.26 12.87 12.24
N TYR A 143 5.47 13.16 13.26
CA TYR A 143 4.53 14.28 13.23
C TYR A 143 4.53 15.03 14.56
N SER A 144 5.18 16.20 14.57
CA SER A 144 5.32 17.03 15.78
C SER A 144 5.93 16.23 16.94
N ARG A 145 5.16 15.98 17.99
CA ARG A 145 5.55 15.24 19.20
C ARG A 145 5.19 13.76 19.17
N ARG A 146 4.86 13.22 17.99
CA ARG A 146 4.41 11.84 17.78
C ARG A 146 5.32 11.16 16.77
N GLU A 147 5.63 9.89 17.03
CA GLU A 147 6.55 9.11 16.22
C GLU A 147 6.02 7.68 16.09
N ALA A 148 6.14 7.10 14.89
CA ALA A 148 5.85 5.71 14.59
C ALA A 148 6.97 5.12 13.72
N PHE A 149 7.51 3.99 14.13
CA PHE A 149 8.58 3.30 13.42
C PHE A 149 8.31 1.80 13.33
N VAL A 150 8.61 1.23 12.17
CA VAL A 150 8.93 -0.18 11.97
C VAL A 150 10.33 -0.17 11.38
N GLU A 151 11.31 -0.67 12.13
CA GLU A 151 12.71 -0.56 11.74
C GLU A 151 13.46 -1.87 11.89
N TYR A 152 14.42 -2.06 11.00
CA TYR A 152 15.33 -3.20 10.97
C TYR A 152 16.76 -2.69 10.87
N TYR A 153 17.67 -3.35 11.56
CA TYR A 153 19.08 -2.96 11.54
C TYR A 153 19.98 -4.11 11.94
N ILE A 154 21.20 -4.08 11.42
CA ILE A 154 22.29 -4.96 11.79
C ILE A 154 23.10 -4.27 12.89
N GLU A 155 23.33 -4.97 14.00
CA GLU A 155 24.26 -4.58 15.05
C GLU A 155 25.44 -5.54 15.07
N ALA A 156 26.65 -5.03 14.84
CA ALA A 156 27.88 -5.77 14.99
C ALA A 156 28.52 -5.43 16.34
N THR A 157 28.96 -6.45 17.07
CA THR A 157 29.65 -6.31 18.34
C THR A 157 30.97 -7.06 18.28
N ILE A 158 32.06 -6.42 18.71
CA ILE A 158 33.33 -7.09 19.03
C ILE A 158 33.56 -7.05 20.54
N ARG A 159 33.83 -8.22 21.13
CA ARG A 159 34.22 -8.39 22.54
C ARG A 159 35.64 -8.92 22.59
N TYR A 160 36.52 -8.26 23.34
CA TYR A 160 37.94 -8.63 23.39
C TYR A 160 38.55 -8.28 24.76
N GLN A 161 39.64 -8.95 25.12
CA GLN A 161 40.37 -8.62 26.36
C GLN A 161 41.48 -7.59 26.12
N ARG A 162 41.56 -6.58 26.98
CA ARG A 162 42.62 -5.57 26.99
C ARG A 162 43.06 -5.30 28.42
N LYS A 163 44.35 -5.50 28.73
CA LYS A 163 44.93 -5.26 30.07
C LYS A 163 44.16 -5.96 31.22
N GLY A 164 43.72 -7.20 30.99
CA GLY A 164 42.98 -7.98 31.98
C GLY A 164 41.50 -7.63 32.14
N SER A 165 40.96 -6.66 31.40
CA SER A 165 39.52 -6.35 31.37
C SER A 165 38.89 -6.66 30.02
N TRP A 166 37.59 -6.98 30.02
CA TRP A 166 36.81 -7.12 28.80
C TRP A 166 36.40 -5.75 28.27
N SER A 167 36.66 -5.51 26.99
CA SER A 167 36.21 -4.35 26.23
C SER A 167 35.16 -4.79 25.20
N MET A 168 34.23 -3.89 24.88
CA MET A 168 33.16 -4.11 23.91
C MET A 168 33.00 -2.88 23.03
N GLU A 169 32.95 -3.09 21.73
CA GLU A 169 32.68 -2.05 20.74
C GLU A 169 31.52 -2.48 19.85
N THR A 170 30.71 -1.51 19.41
CA THR A 170 29.46 -1.77 18.67
C THR A 170 29.35 -0.87 17.45
N ALA A 171 28.90 -1.44 16.33
CA ALA A 171 28.56 -0.73 15.10
C ALA A 171 27.14 -1.11 14.65
N VAL A 172 26.45 -0.20 13.97
CA VAL A 172 25.06 -0.37 13.56
C VAL A 172 24.87 0.08 12.11
N ALA A 173 24.20 -0.75 11.31
CA ALA A 173 23.76 -0.43 9.95
C ALA A 173 22.24 -0.64 9.82
N PRO A 174 21.44 0.43 9.63
CA PRO A 174 20.03 0.31 9.30
C PRO A 174 19.80 -0.38 7.95
N ILE A 175 18.74 -1.16 7.85
CA ILE A 175 18.28 -1.78 6.60
C ILE A 175 16.78 -1.55 6.41
N HIS A 176 16.31 -1.63 5.17
CA HIS A 176 14.91 -1.48 4.83
C HIS A 176 14.32 -2.83 4.42
N VAL A 177 13.32 -3.29 5.15
CA VAL A 177 12.49 -4.43 4.74
C VAL A 177 11.33 -3.89 3.94
N VAL A 178 11.12 -4.39 2.72
CA VAL A 178 9.99 -4.03 1.87
C VAL A 178 9.04 -5.21 1.75
N THR A 179 7.76 -4.93 1.51
CA THR A 179 6.77 -5.95 1.17
C THR A 179 6.43 -5.78 -0.31
N LEU A 180 6.39 -6.88 -1.04
CA LEU A 180 5.88 -6.93 -2.41
C LEU A 180 4.65 -7.83 -2.46
N ASN A 181 3.73 -7.51 -3.35
CA ASN A 181 2.60 -8.35 -3.66
C ASN A 181 3.04 -9.41 -4.70
N PRO A 182 2.95 -10.72 -4.40
CA PRO A 182 3.31 -11.77 -5.35
C PRO A 182 2.35 -11.86 -6.54
N ASN A 183 1.15 -11.28 -6.42
CA ASN A 183 0.15 -11.30 -7.48
C ASN A 183 0.44 -10.24 -8.55
N PRO A 184 0.02 -10.47 -9.81
CA PRO A 184 0.17 -9.49 -10.88
C PRO A 184 -0.49 -8.14 -10.54
N PRO A 185 -0.16 -7.06 -11.27
CA PRO A 185 -0.81 -5.77 -11.09
C PRO A 185 -2.35 -5.91 -11.13
N ILE A 186 -3.03 -5.32 -10.16
CA ILE A 186 -4.49 -5.41 -10.06
C ILE A 186 -5.15 -4.78 -11.28
N ALA A 187 -6.11 -5.49 -11.88
CA ALA A 187 -6.96 -4.93 -12.92
C ALA A 187 -8.25 -4.33 -12.33
N ASP A 188 -8.74 -4.90 -11.23
CA ASP A 188 -9.94 -4.44 -10.55
C ASP A 188 -9.61 -3.61 -9.30
N PHE A 189 -10.03 -2.35 -9.32
CA PHE A 189 -9.85 -1.38 -8.22
C PHE A 189 -11.05 -1.38 -7.25
N ASN A 190 -12.01 -2.29 -7.43
CA ASN A 190 -13.24 -2.40 -6.65
C ASN A 190 -14.00 -1.06 -6.59
N LEU A 191 -14.28 -0.48 -7.77
CA LEU A 191 -14.93 0.84 -7.87
C LEU A 191 -16.28 0.83 -7.15
N LEU A 192 -16.44 1.71 -6.15
CA LEU A 192 -17.71 1.96 -5.49
C LEU A 192 -18.43 3.12 -6.16
N SER A 193 -19.59 2.84 -6.75
CA SER A 193 -20.45 3.87 -7.32
C SER A 193 -21.24 4.60 -6.23
N ARG A 194 -21.19 5.94 -6.25
CA ARG A 194 -21.97 6.82 -5.38
C ARG A 194 -22.75 7.82 -6.23
N ARG A 195 -23.97 8.14 -5.79
CA ARG A 195 -24.87 9.09 -6.47
C ARG A 195 -24.92 10.40 -5.71
N TYR A 196 -24.77 11.51 -6.43
CA TYR A 196 -24.86 12.85 -5.86
C TYR A 196 -25.95 13.63 -6.59
N GLN A 197 -27.05 13.91 -5.91
CA GLN A 197 -28.13 14.73 -6.47
C GLN A 197 -27.64 16.17 -6.67
N GLN A 198 -27.88 16.71 -7.85
CA GLN A 198 -27.47 18.04 -8.29
C GLN A 198 -28.57 18.66 -9.16
N SER A 199 -28.48 19.97 -9.36
CA SER A 199 -29.27 20.64 -10.39
C SER A 199 -28.59 21.91 -10.86
N VAL A 200 -28.80 22.26 -12.12
CA VAL A 200 -28.37 23.53 -12.72
C VAL A 200 -29.57 24.26 -13.30
N SER A 201 -29.57 25.58 -13.24
CA SER A 201 -30.65 26.41 -13.79
C SER A 201 -30.09 27.46 -14.74
N SER A 202 -30.46 27.39 -16.03
CA SER A 202 -29.98 28.31 -17.05
C SER A 202 -30.90 28.33 -18.26
N GLN A 203 -31.01 29.49 -18.91
CA GLN A 203 -31.70 29.60 -20.21
C GLN A 203 -30.94 28.85 -21.32
N ARG A 204 -29.62 28.64 -21.14
CA ARG A 204 -28.79 27.87 -22.07
C ARG A 204 -29.06 26.36 -22.06
N LEU A 205 -29.97 25.89 -21.19
CA LEU A 205 -30.43 24.50 -21.19
C LEU A 205 -31.47 24.24 -22.30
N VAL A 206 -32.10 25.31 -22.83
CA VAL A 206 -33.08 25.21 -23.90
C VAL A 206 -32.36 25.07 -25.25
N PRO A 207 -32.77 24.10 -26.09
CA PRO A 207 -32.23 23.96 -27.44
C PRO A 207 -32.31 25.27 -28.23
N GLY A 208 -31.21 25.67 -28.88
CA GLY A 208 -31.10 26.92 -29.64
C GLY A 208 -30.71 28.16 -28.82
N MET A 209 -30.54 28.04 -27.49
CA MET A 209 -30.07 29.11 -26.61
C MET A 209 -28.66 28.84 -26.02
N GLU A 210 -27.94 27.84 -26.51
CA GLU A 210 -26.67 27.37 -25.94
C GLU A 210 -25.58 28.44 -25.96
N GLY A 211 -25.58 29.29 -26.99
CA GLY A 211 -24.63 30.40 -27.20
C GLY A 211 -25.12 31.77 -26.74
N ALA A 212 -26.34 31.88 -26.18
CA ALA A 212 -26.91 33.17 -25.83
C ALA A 212 -26.06 33.89 -24.77
N GLU A 213 -25.61 35.11 -25.08
CA GLU A 213 -25.08 36.04 -24.07
C GLU A 213 -26.24 36.54 -23.22
N LEU A 214 -26.36 36.02 -22.00
CA LEU A 214 -27.44 36.41 -21.10
C LEU A 214 -27.37 37.92 -20.85
N SER A 215 -28.40 38.62 -21.30
CA SER A 215 -28.57 40.05 -21.10
C SER A 215 -28.53 40.36 -19.60
N ARG A 216 -28.05 41.55 -19.21
CA ARG A 216 -28.07 41.98 -17.79
C ARG A 216 -29.47 41.86 -17.16
N LYS A 217 -30.54 42.02 -17.96
CA LYS A 217 -31.94 41.83 -17.52
C LYS A 217 -32.27 40.35 -17.21
N GLU A 218 -31.69 39.40 -17.93
CA GLU A 218 -31.89 37.95 -17.71
C GLU A 218 -31.06 37.42 -16.55
N LYS A 219 -29.85 37.95 -16.35
CA LYS A 219 -29.06 37.73 -15.14
C LYS A 219 -29.78 38.24 -13.88
N MET A 220 -30.52 39.36 -14.00
CA MET A 220 -31.32 39.91 -12.91
C MET A 220 -32.58 39.06 -12.64
N LYS A 221 -33.26 38.54 -13.68
CA LYS A 221 -34.38 37.58 -13.52
C LYS A 221 -33.97 36.27 -12.80
N LYS A 222 -32.72 35.81 -12.97
CA LYS A 222 -32.15 34.68 -12.19
C LYS A 222 -32.08 34.97 -10.68
N PHE A 223 -31.81 36.23 -10.30
CA PHE A 223 -31.66 36.64 -8.89
C PHE A 223 -33.00 36.80 -8.16
N PHE A 224 -34.10 37.01 -8.90
CA PHE A 224 -35.45 37.20 -8.34
C PHE A 224 -36.34 35.95 -8.38
N GLY A 225 -35.78 34.76 -8.63
CA GLY A 225 -36.50 33.49 -8.46
C GLY A 225 -37.73 33.30 -9.37
N SER A 226 -37.74 33.89 -10.56
CA SER A 226 -38.84 33.68 -11.50
C SER A 226 -38.91 32.22 -11.92
N SER A 227 -40.11 31.62 -11.90
CA SER A 227 -40.42 30.26 -12.39
C SER A 227 -40.11 30.04 -13.89
N SER A 228 -39.57 31.05 -14.59
CA SER A 228 -39.27 31.06 -16.01
C SER A 228 -37.85 30.64 -16.38
N VAL A 229 -37.00 30.25 -15.41
CA VAL A 229 -35.65 29.73 -15.69
C VAL A 229 -35.68 28.20 -15.69
N PRO A 230 -35.39 27.53 -16.82
CA PRO A 230 -35.34 26.08 -16.90
C PRO A 230 -34.32 25.51 -15.90
N ARG A 231 -34.71 24.42 -15.23
CA ARG A 231 -33.91 23.69 -14.26
C ARG A 231 -33.72 22.26 -14.74
N PHE A 232 -32.46 21.85 -14.85
CA PHE A 232 -32.06 20.47 -15.12
C PHE A 232 -31.62 19.81 -13.80
N ALA A 233 -32.36 18.78 -13.38
CA ALA A 233 -32.06 18.01 -12.17
C ALA A 233 -31.46 16.65 -12.57
N PHE A 234 -30.42 16.21 -11.85
CA PHE A 234 -29.69 14.99 -12.20
C PHE A 234 -28.95 14.42 -10.99
N ASN A 235 -28.50 13.17 -11.11
CA ASN A 235 -27.53 12.55 -10.23
C ASN A 235 -26.18 12.48 -10.95
N LEU A 236 -25.14 13.02 -10.35
CA LEU A 236 -23.77 12.70 -10.75
C LEU A 236 -23.42 11.36 -10.10
N GLU A 237 -23.26 10.31 -10.91
CA GLU A 237 -22.72 9.04 -10.45
C GLU A 237 -21.21 9.05 -10.56
N VAL A 238 -20.53 8.73 -9.47
CA VAL A 238 -19.06 8.69 -9.39
C VAL A 238 -18.63 7.34 -8.86
N GLY A 239 -17.83 6.61 -9.63
CA GLY A 239 -17.14 5.40 -9.21
C GLY A 239 -15.77 5.76 -8.63
N VAL A 240 -15.58 5.43 -7.36
CA VAL A 240 -14.37 5.75 -6.59
C VAL A 240 -13.66 4.44 -6.22
N PRO A 241 -12.34 4.32 -6.42
CA PRO A 241 -11.63 3.08 -6.12
C PRO A 241 -11.64 2.78 -4.62
N LYS A 242 -11.76 1.50 -4.27
CA LYS A 242 -11.61 1.00 -2.89
C LYS A 242 -10.27 0.29 -2.65
N LEU A 243 -9.62 -0.13 -3.72
CA LEU A 243 -8.33 -0.81 -3.70
C LEU A 243 -7.37 -0.05 -4.60
N LEU A 244 -6.18 0.24 -4.09
CA LEU A 244 -5.08 0.88 -4.82
C LEU A 244 -3.83 0.05 -4.65
N GLN A 245 -2.99 -0.03 -5.68
CA GLN A 245 -1.71 -0.72 -5.61
C GLN A 245 -0.58 0.26 -5.94
N ILE A 246 0.46 0.27 -5.10
CA ILE A 246 1.64 1.11 -5.32
C ILE A 246 2.30 0.72 -6.65
N GLY A 247 2.61 1.72 -7.47
CA GLY A 247 3.22 1.50 -8.78
C GLY A 247 2.27 0.99 -9.87
N ASN A 248 1.00 0.73 -9.56
CA ASN A 248 -0.01 0.38 -10.56
C ASN A 248 -0.81 1.62 -10.96
N TYR A 249 -0.80 1.95 -12.25
CA TYR A 249 -1.38 3.18 -12.79
C TYR A 249 -1.92 2.96 -14.21
N PRO A 250 -2.90 3.78 -14.66
CA PRO A 250 -3.54 4.89 -13.94
C PRO A 250 -4.61 4.44 -12.92
N ILE A 251 -4.88 5.29 -11.93
CA ILE A 251 -5.95 5.06 -10.94
C ILE A 251 -7.29 5.48 -11.55
N PRO A 252 -8.29 4.57 -11.65
CA PRO A 252 -9.56 4.89 -12.27
C PRO A 252 -10.45 5.76 -11.38
N PHE A 253 -11.20 6.65 -12.01
CA PHE A 253 -12.29 7.43 -11.43
C PHE A 253 -13.39 7.58 -12.48
N SER A 254 -14.50 6.86 -12.31
CA SER A 254 -15.54 6.85 -13.33
C SER A 254 -16.62 7.91 -13.05
N MET A 255 -17.08 8.64 -14.06
CA MET A 255 -18.15 9.64 -13.89
C MET A 255 -19.23 9.52 -14.97
N ARG A 256 -20.50 9.71 -14.60
CA ARG A 256 -21.60 9.97 -15.52
C ARG A 256 -22.68 10.83 -14.89
N VAL A 257 -23.40 11.57 -15.72
CA VAL A 257 -24.61 12.31 -15.32
C VAL A 257 -25.83 11.45 -15.64
N VAL A 258 -26.70 11.25 -14.67
CA VAL A 258 -27.97 10.53 -14.84
C VAL A 258 -29.12 11.52 -14.60
N PRO A 259 -29.85 11.93 -15.65
CA PRO A 259 -30.97 12.85 -15.52
C PRO A 259 -32.04 12.38 -14.52
N SER A 260 -32.62 13.32 -13.79
CA SER A 260 -33.83 13.10 -12.99
C SER A 260 -34.98 13.83 -13.69
N TRP A 261 -35.57 13.16 -14.68
CA TRP A 261 -36.63 13.73 -15.51
C TRP A 261 -37.87 14.22 -14.74
N PRO A 262 -38.33 13.55 -13.67
CA PRO A 262 -39.47 14.05 -12.88
C PRO A 262 -39.18 15.39 -12.18
N ALA A 263 -37.92 15.65 -11.84
CA ALA A 263 -37.49 16.88 -11.16
C ALA A 263 -36.95 17.95 -12.12
N THR A 264 -36.93 17.67 -13.43
CA THR A 264 -36.44 18.55 -14.49
C THR A 264 -37.62 19.33 -15.08
N THR A 265 -37.40 20.62 -15.39
CA THR A 265 -38.43 21.48 -16.01
C THR A 265 -38.93 20.85 -17.32
N GLU A 266 -40.25 20.84 -17.52
CA GLU A 266 -40.92 20.17 -18.64
C GLU A 266 -40.35 20.55 -20.02
N LEU A 267 -40.02 21.82 -20.23
CA LEU A 267 -39.46 22.35 -21.47
C LEU A 267 -38.17 21.64 -21.94
N ILE A 268 -37.39 21.10 -21.00
CA ILE A 268 -36.10 20.46 -21.26
C ILE A 268 -36.08 18.99 -20.82
N ARG A 269 -37.27 18.41 -20.60
CA ARG A 269 -37.39 16.99 -20.30
C ARG A 269 -36.98 16.20 -21.55
N ASP A 270 -36.21 15.13 -21.34
CA ASP A 270 -35.65 14.28 -22.40
C ASP A 270 -34.67 14.97 -23.36
N VAL A 271 -34.21 16.18 -23.04
CA VAL A 271 -33.17 16.88 -23.80
C VAL A 271 -31.77 16.51 -23.27
N PRO A 272 -30.89 15.89 -24.08
CA PRO A 272 -29.53 15.58 -23.68
C PRO A 272 -28.74 16.85 -23.35
N GLN A 273 -28.18 16.91 -22.14
CA GLN A 273 -27.34 18.02 -21.70
C GLN A 273 -25.86 17.64 -21.79
N LYS A 274 -25.02 18.54 -22.31
CA LYS A 274 -23.56 18.34 -22.36
C LYS A 274 -22.95 18.72 -21.02
N ALA A 275 -22.42 17.73 -20.31
CA ALA A 275 -21.66 17.94 -19.08
C ALA A 275 -20.16 17.90 -19.36
N LYS A 276 -19.40 18.81 -18.76
CA LYS A 276 -17.95 18.89 -18.89
C LYS A 276 -17.30 18.90 -17.52
N LEU A 277 -16.23 18.13 -17.35
CA LEU A 277 -15.35 18.23 -16.21
C LEU A 277 -14.37 19.38 -16.43
N VAL A 278 -14.36 20.36 -15.52
CA VAL A 278 -13.51 21.55 -15.58
C VAL A 278 -12.26 21.38 -14.72
N THR A 279 -12.43 20.89 -13.49
CA THR A 279 -11.31 20.58 -12.60
C THR A 279 -11.57 19.30 -11.83
N PHE A 280 -10.51 18.56 -11.56
CA PHE A 280 -10.53 17.37 -10.72
C PHE A 280 -9.30 17.38 -9.83
N GLY A 281 -9.51 17.10 -8.54
CA GLY A 281 -8.44 16.92 -7.57
C GLY A 281 -8.76 15.73 -6.68
N ALA A 282 -7.74 14.93 -6.39
CA ALA A 282 -7.82 13.82 -5.46
C ALA A 282 -6.60 13.82 -4.55
N THR A 283 -6.81 13.51 -3.28
CA THR A 283 -5.80 13.53 -2.23
C THR A 283 -5.89 12.22 -1.45
N LEU A 284 -4.77 11.53 -1.32
CA LEU A 284 -4.63 10.41 -0.41
C LEU A 284 -4.34 10.93 1.00
N GLU A 285 -5.24 10.65 1.92
CA GLU A 285 -5.12 10.93 3.35
C GLU A 285 -4.60 9.66 4.05
N THR A 286 -3.37 9.69 4.54
CA THR A 286 -2.74 8.60 5.27
C THR A 286 -2.85 8.85 6.76
N TYR A 287 -3.58 7.98 7.44
CA TYR A 287 -3.81 8.02 8.88
C TYR A 287 -2.84 7.08 9.57
N CYS A 288 -1.98 7.63 10.43
CA CYS A 288 -1.13 6.84 11.30
C CYS A 288 -1.67 6.91 12.72
N ASN A 289 -2.06 5.76 13.25
CA ASN A 289 -2.57 5.58 14.61
C ASN A 289 -1.49 4.85 15.41
N ILE A 290 -1.22 5.32 16.62
CA ILE A 290 -0.25 4.72 17.53
C ILE A 290 -0.89 4.40 18.86
N ARG A 291 -0.45 3.31 19.47
CA ARG A 291 -0.80 2.91 20.82
C ARG A 291 0.47 2.86 21.66
N CYS A 292 0.44 3.48 22.84
CA CYS A 292 1.55 3.50 23.79
C CYS A 292 1.10 2.89 25.11
N GLU A 293 2.06 2.41 25.88
CA GLU A 293 1.85 1.81 27.19
C GLU A 293 1.25 2.81 28.19
N GLY A 294 0.47 2.30 29.14
CA GLY A 294 -0.15 3.13 30.17
C GLY A 294 -0.61 2.35 31.39
N LEU A 295 -0.50 2.97 32.57
CA LEU A 295 -0.71 2.30 33.87
C LEU A 295 -2.13 1.73 34.05
N PHE A 296 -3.15 2.43 33.55
CA PHE A 296 -4.56 2.01 33.67
C PHE A 296 -5.21 1.67 32.33
N ARG A 297 -4.80 2.38 31.28
CA ARG A 297 -5.27 2.20 29.91
C ARG A 297 -4.18 2.60 28.93
N PRO A 298 -4.15 2.00 27.73
CA PRO A 298 -3.25 2.44 26.67
C PRO A 298 -3.47 3.91 26.31
N HIS A 299 -2.39 4.57 25.92
CA HIS A 299 -2.44 5.92 25.39
C HIS A 299 -2.44 5.88 23.86
N GLU A 300 -3.46 6.46 23.25
CA GLU A 300 -3.59 6.49 21.80
C GLU A 300 -3.39 7.89 21.24
N ALA A 301 -2.84 7.94 20.04
CA ALA A 301 -2.78 9.16 19.25
C ALA A 301 -2.86 8.81 17.77
N HIS A 302 -3.33 9.74 16.96
CA HIS A 302 -3.34 9.58 15.52
C HIS A 302 -2.98 10.89 14.82
N TRP A 303 -2.53 10.82 13.58
CA TRP A 303 -2.36 11.98 12.72
C TRP A 303 -2.64 11.61 11.27
N CYS A 304 -2.87 12.63 10.46
CA CYS A 304 -3.18 12.51 9.04
C CYS A 304 -2.14 13.27 8.23
N GLN A 305 -1.50 12.58 7.29
CA GLN A 305 -0.68 13.19 6.25
C GLN A 305 -1.46 13.17 4.93
N LYS A 306 -1.52 14.31 4.25
CA LYS A 306 -2.21 14.45 2.97
C LYS A 306 -1.19 14.47 1.84
N SER A 307 -1.49 13.77 0.77
CA SER A 307 -0.66 13.76 -0.43
C SER A 307 -1.55 13.78 -1.67
N ASP A 308 -1.41 14.82 -2.48
CA ASP A 308 -2.20 14.96 -3.70
C ASP A 308 -1.80 13.88 -4.71
N LEU A 309 -2.79 13.27 -5.35
CA LEU A 309 -2.54 12.35 -6.45
C LEU A 309 -1.94 13.12 -7.61
N GLN A 310 -0.95 12.51 -8.25
CA GLN A 310 -0.24 13.13 -9.36
C GLN A 310 -1.02 12.90 -10.65
N SER A 311 -1.12 13.94 -11.49
CA SER A 311 -1.67 13.84 -12.84
C SER A 311 -0.55 14.07 -13.86
N GLN A 312 -0.41 13.18 -14.85
CA GLN A 312 0.55 13.36 -15.94
C GLN A 312 -0.18 13.84 -17.20
N GLY A 313 0.14 15.04 -17.70
CA GLY A 313 -0.30 15.51 -19.02
C GLY A 313 -1.17 16.76 -19.05
N PHE A 314 -1.62 17.25 -17.90
CA PHE A 314 -2.34 18.52 -17.79
C PHE A 314 -1.56 19.44 -16.84
N GLY A 315 -0.91 20.47 -17.39
CA GLY A 315 -0.43 21.60 -16.57
C GLY A 315 -1.62 22.39 -16.00
N TYR A 316 -1.46 23.69 -15.74
CA TYR A 316 -2.54 24.58 -15.27
C TYR A 316 -3.73 24.76 -16.25
N ARG A 317 -3.87 23.93 -17.30
CA ARG A 317 -4.99 24.05 -18.24
C ARG A 317 -6.26 23.43 -17.64
N PRO A 318 -7.42 24.11 -17.77
CA PRO A 318 -8.71 23.52 -17.42
C PRO A 318 -8.89 22.19 -18.14
N LEU A 319 -9.39 21.18 -17.43
CA LEU A 319 -9.84 19.95 -18.06
C LEU A 319 -11.03 20.29 -18.95
N SER A 320 -11.15 19.59 -20.08
CA SER A 320 -12.35 19.60 -20.92
C SER A 320 -12.69 18.17 -21.29
N VAL A 321 -12.97 17.37 -20.25
CA VAL A 321 -13.41 15.98 -20.42
C VAL A 321 -14.92 15.98 -20.47
N GLU A 322 -15.50 15.47 -21.55
CA GLU A 322 -16.95 15.32 -21.65
C GLU A 322 -17.43 14.20 -20.72
N ILE A 323 -18.36 14.53 -19.85
CA ILE A 323 -19.00 13.56 -18.96
C ILE A 323 -20.29 13.10 -19.65
N PRO A 324 -20.47 11.80 -19.89
CA PRO A 324 -21.65 11.30 -20.57
C PRO A 324 -22.90 11.60 -19.73
N CYS A 325 -23.91 12.16 -20.39
CA CYS A 325 -25.26 12.29 -19.85
C CYS A 325 -26.05 11.06 -20.31
N ALA A 326 -26.32 10.16 -19.37
CA ALA A 326 -26.93 8.87 -19.63
C ALA A 326 -28.38 9.06 -20.09
N ILE A 327 -28.59 8.89 -21.39
CA ILE A 327 -29.89 8.56 -21.97
C ILE A 327 -29.78 7.09 -22.38
N GLY A 328 -30.19 6.19 -21.49
CA GLY A 328 -30.01 4.73 -21.65
C GLY A 328 -28.71 4.18 -21.04
N ASN A 329 -28.13 3.15 -21.65
CA ASN A 329 -26.98 2.38 -21.13
C ASN A 329 -25.60 2.99 -21.47
N THR A 330 -25.43 4.30 -21.36
CA THR A 330 -24.13 4.92 -21.62
C THR A 330 -23.13 4.56 -20.50
N SER A 331 -21.99 4.01 -20.89
CA SER A 331 -20.88 3.71 -19.96
C SER A 331 -20.32 5.00 -19.35
N PRO A 332 -19.98 5.01 -18.05
CA PRO A 332 -19.24 6.11 -17.44
C PRO A 332 -17.90 6.39 -18.12
N VAL A 333 -17.44 7.65 -18.07
CA VAL A 333 -16.07 7.99 -18.51
C VAL A 333 -15.09 7.77 -17.36
N ASP A 334 -13.96 7.12 -17.63
CA ASP A 334 -12.85 7.02 -16.67
C ASP A 334 -11.99 8.29 -16.71
N VAL A 335 -12.36 9.27 -15.89
CA VAL A 335 -11.62 10.52 -15.70
C VAL A 335 -10.20 10.25 -15.20
N GLY A 336 -10.04 9.28 -14.32
CA GLY A 336 -8.76 8.95 -13.71
C GLY A 336 -7.75 8.43 -14.73
N GLY A 337 -8.19 7.55 -15.63
CA GLY A 337 -7.43 7.13 -16.80
C GLY A 337 -7.11 8.27 -17.75
N VAL A 338 -8.08 9.13 -18.06
CA VAL A 338 -7.90 10.29 -18.96
C VAL A 338 -6.82 11.26 -18.46
N ILE A 339 -6.81 11.58 -17.17
CA ILE A 339 -5.82 12.49 -16.57
C ILE A 339 -4.58 11.76 -16.03
N ARG A 340 -4.50 10.44 -16.23
CA ARG A 340 -3.43 9.54 -15.80
C ARG A 340 -3.09 9.73 -14.31
N LEU A 341 -4.10 9.60 -13.44
CA LEU A 341 -3.92 9.71 -11.99
C LEU A 341 -2.95 8.64 -11.47
N ARG A 342 -2.06 9.04 -10.55
CA ARG A 342 -1.08 8.16 -9.91
C ARG A 342 -0.94 8.43 -8.43
N LEU A 343 -0.60 7.38 -7.68
CA LEU A 343 -0.14 7.51 -6.31
C LEU A 343 1.23 8.23 -6.31
N PRO A 344 1.49 9.11 -5.33
CA PRO A 344 2.84 9.61 -5.07
C PRO A 344 3.83 8.47 -4.84
N SER A 345 5.08 8.63 -5.27
CA SER A 345 6.15 7.65 -5.04
C SER A 345 6.46 7.40 -3.56
N SER A 346 6.13 8.36 -2.69
CA SER A 346 6.27 8.26 -1.23
C SER A 346 5.08 7.61 -0.52
N SER A 347 4.09 7.08 -1.27
CA SER A 347 2.92 6.42 -0.67
C SER A 347 3.33 5.15 0.07
N SER A 348 2.79 4.95 1.26
CA SER A 348 2.96 3.71 2.02
C SER A 348 1.78 2.77 1.80
N GLN A 349 2.01 1.47 1.95
CA GLN A 349 0.94 0.50 2.06
C GLN A 349 0.20 0.66 3.39
N GLY A 350 -1.04 0.18 3.46
CA GLY A 350 -1.76 0.04 4.72
C GLY A 350 -1.24 -1.17 5.48
N PHE A 351 -1.09 -1.05 6.80
CA PHE A 351 -0.69 -2.17 7.65
C PHE A 351 -1.14 -1.94 9.10
N THR A 352 -1.15 -3.02 9.89
CA THR A 352 -1.37 -2.96 11.34
C THR A 352 -0.32 -3.85 12.03
N THR A 353 0.42 -3.28 12.97
CA THR A 353 1.29 -4.00 13.91
C THR A 353 0.71 -3.89 15.31
N PHE A 354 1.45 -4.36 16.33
CA PHE A 354 1.02 -4.27 17.72
C PHE A 354 0.72 -2.82 18.14
N ASN A 355 1.58 -1.86 17.84
CA ASN A 355 1.46 -0.49 18.36
C ASN A 355 1.33 0.60 17.28
N VAL A 356 1.32 0.24 16.00
CA VAL A 356 1.20 1.16 14.86
C VAL A 356 0.18 0.63 13.87
N LYS A 357 -0.75 1.48 13.44
CA LYS A 357 -1.75 1.18 12.41
C LYS A 357 -1.80 2.28 11.37
N VAL A 358 -1.57 1.93 10.12
CA VAL A 358 -1.61 2.83 8.96
C VAL A 358 -2.81 2.47 8.09
N THR A 359 -3.69 3.44 7.87
CA THR A 359 -4.89 3.32 7.03
C THR A 359 -4.99 4.50 6.07
N HIS A 360 -5.74 4.35 4.98
CA HIS A 360 -5.84 5.38 3.95
C HIS A 360 -7.28 5.74 3.62
N ARG A 361 -7.47 7.00 3.26
CA ARG A 361 -8.74 7.52 2.76
C ARG A 361 -8.48 8.42 1.57
N LEU A 362 -9.26 8.25 0.52
CA LEU A 362 -9.21 9.06 -0.68
C LEU A 362 -10.25 10.18 -0.59
N SER A 363 -9.78 11.42 -0.59
CA SER A 363 -10.62 12.62 -0.65
C SER A 363 -10.57 13.18 -2.07
N TRP A 364 -11.72 13.52 -2.68
CA TRP A 364 -11.75 14.05 -4.03
C TRP A 364 -12.75 15.20 -4.19
N LYS A 365 -12.50 16.03 -5.19
CA LYS A 365 -13.32 17.17 -5.58
C LYS A 365 -13.34 17.28 -7.10
N ALA A 366 -14.54 17.34 -7.67
CA ALA A 366 -14.78 17.56 -9.08
C ALA A 366 -15.59 18.84 -9.27
N LYS A 367 -15.11 19.73 -10.15
CA LYS A 367 -15.89 20.87 -10.66
C LYS A 367 -16.32 20.54 -12.07
N CYS A 368 -17.62 20.56 -12.29
CA CYS A 368 -18.23 20.25 -13.57
C CYS A 368 -19.06 21.45 -14.06
N GLU A 369 -19.37 21.46 -15.34
CA GLU A 369 -20.16 22.51 -15.98
C GLU A 369 -21.22 21.89 -16.90
N ILE A 370 -22.44 22.42 -16.84
CA ILE A 370 -23.53 22.13 -17.78
C ILE A 370 -24.13 23.47 -18.21
N ALA A 371 -24.24 23.70 -19.52
CA ALA A 371 -24.84 24.91 -20.09
C ALA A 371 -24.28 26.24 -19.52
N GLY A 372 -22.96 26.30 -19.29
CA GLY A 372 -22.28 27.47 -18.72
C GLY A 372 -22.35 27.57 -17.19
N GLU A 373 -23.13 26.72 -16.52
CA GLU A 373 -23.29 26.73 -15.07
C GLU A 373 -22.38 25.70 -14.42
N SER A 374 -21.52 26.18 -13.51
CA SER A 374 -20.61 25.32 -12.75
C SER A 374 -21.29 24.75 -11.51
N PHE A 375 -21.06 23.47 -11.24
CA PHE A 375 -21.36 22.83 -9.96
C PHE A 375 -20.14 22.08 -9.43
N THR A 376 -20.12 21.79 -8.13
CA THR A 376 -18.99 21.11 -7.48
C THR A 376 -19.49 19.96 -6.63
N THR A 377 -18.86 18.81 -6.80
CA THR A 377 -19.13 17.61 -6.00
C THR A 377 -17.84 17.18 -5.32
N ARG A 378 -17.97 16.68 -4.09
CA ARG A 378 -16.84 16.19 -3.29
C ARG A 378 -17.25 14.89 -2.61
N GLY A 379 -16.26 14.04 -2.35
CA GLY A 379 -16.48 12.79 -1.65
C GLY A 379 -15.22 12.32 -0.93
N THR A 380 -15.44 11.37 -0.03
CA THR A 380 -14.38 10.63 0.64
C THR A 380 -14.68 9.14 0.55
N GLN A 381 -13.63 8.32 0.47
CA GLN A 381 -13.74 6.88 0.42
C GLN A 381 -12.55 6.25 1.13
N ASP A 382 -12.80 5.36 2.09
CA ASP A 382 -11.71 4.57 2.68
C ASP A 382 -11.17 3.59 1.63
N VAL A 383 -9.85 3.50 1.55
CA VAL A 383 -9.16 2.72 0.52
C VAL A 383 -8.09 1.83 1.14
N LEU A 384 -7.98 0.60 0.63
CA LEU A 384 -6.87 -0.28 0.92
C LEU A 384 -5.75 0.01 -0.07
N VAL A 385 -4.56 0.35 0.43
CA VAL A 385 -3.36 0.52 -0.38
C VAL A 385 -2.47 -0.71 -0.18
N ILE A 386 -2.27 -1.49 -1.24
CA ILE A 386 -1.45 -2.70 -1.23
C ILE A 386 -0.06 -2.44 -1.85
N PRO A 387 0.95 -3.24 -1.47
CA PRO A 387 2.31 -3.07 -1.98
C PRO A 387 2.44 -3.31 -3.48
N ALA A 388 3.55 -2.82 -4.04
CA ALA A 388 3.88 -3.00 -5.45
C ALA A 388 4.00 -4.48 -5.83
N CYS A 389 3.71 -4.80 -7.08
CA CYS A 389 3.85 -6.16 -7.61
C CYS A 389 5.32 -6.58 -7.66
N SER A 390 5.62 -7.85 -7.34
CA SER A 390 6.95 -8.44 -7.51
C SER A 390 7.22 -8.95 -8.94
N VAL A 391 6.17 -9.26 -9.70
CA VAL A 391 6.25 -9.78 -11.07
C VAL A 391 6.77 -8.67 -11.99
N GLY A 392 7.99 -8.81 -12.50
CA GLY A 392 8.67 -7.84 -13.37
C GLY A 392 9.91 -7.17 -12.77
N LEU A 393 10.20 -7.32 -11.47
CA LEU A 393 11.44 -6.79 -10.86
C LEU A 393 12.68 -7.68 -11.13
N ASN A 394 12.47 -8.96 -11.47
CA ASN A 394 13.57 -9.88 -11.80
C ASN A 394 14.09 -9.72 -13.26
N GLU A 395 13.42 -8.95 -14.12
CA GLU A 395 13.88 -8.73 -15.50
C GLU A 395 14.79 -7.49 -15.66
N GLN A 396 15.02 -6.71 -14.59
CA GLN A 396 15.95 -5.56 -14.61
C GLN A 396 17.21 -5.75 -13.73
N VAL A 397 17.38 -6.92 -13.11
CA VAL A 397 18.63 -7.31 -12.41
C VAL A 397 19.19 -8.57 -13.08
N GLY A 398 19.26 -8.53 -14.41
CA GLY A 398 20.12 -9.38 -15.19
C GLY A 398 21.07 -8.47 -15.93
N SER A 399 22.25 -8.25 -15.37
CA SER A 399 23.40 -7.77 -16.12
C SER A 399 23.47 -8.61 -17.39
N ALA A 400 23.28 -7.99 -18.56
CA ALA A 400 23.56 -8.65 -19.82
C ALA A 400 24.97 -9.24 -19.70
N PRO A 401 25.18 -10.54 -19.93
CA PRO A 401 26.54 -11.06 -20.00
C PRO A 401 27.20 -10.35 -21.17
N GLN A 402 28.25 -9.57 -20.89
CA GLN A 402 29.11 -9.08 -21.96
C GLN A 402 29.66 -10.32 -22.69
N PRO A 403 29.57 -10.37 -24.03
CA PRO A 403 30.13 -11.48 -24.77
C PRO A 403 31.65 -11.44 -24.64
N VAL A 404 32.18 -12.48 -24.00
CA VAL A 404 33.59 -12.85 -24.08
C VAL A 404 33.90 -13.14 -25.56
N PRO A 405 34.95 -12.57 -26.17
CA PRO A 405 35.34 -12.95 -27.51
C PRO A 405 36.01 -14.32 -27.42
N VAL A 406 35.31 -15.35 -27.90
CA VAL A 406 35.88 -16.68 -28.10
C VAL A 406 35.71 -17.00 -29.58
N ASP A 407 36.86 -17.14 -30.23
CA ASP A 407 37.01 -17.60 -31.60
C ASP A 407 36.34 -18.96 -31.83
N GLY A 408 35.79 -19.14 -33.03
CA GLY A 408 35.65 -20.46 -33.64
C GLY A 408 34.23 -21.03 -33.74
N GLU A 409 33.81 -21.19 -35.00
CA GLU A 409 32.79 -22.13 -35.51
C GLU A 409 31.29 -21.79 -35.37
N MET A 410 30.75 -21.33 -36.50
CA MET A 410 29.34 -21.37 -36.85
C MET A 410 28.77 -22.79 -36.75
N VAL A 411 27.74 -22.99 -35.93
CA VAL A 411 26.77 -24.09 -36.10
C VAL A 411 25.38 -23.50 -36.19
N GLN A 412 24.77 -23.66 -37.36
CA GLN A 412 23.42 -23.20 -37.70
C GLN A 412 22.33 -24.14 -37.14
N SER A 413 21.24 -23.51 -36.71
CA SER A 413 19.82 -23.90 -36.83
C SER A 413 19.37 -25.34 -36.53
N TRP A 414 18.53 -25.48 -35.51
CA TRP A 414 17.53 -26.54 -35.42
C TRP A 414 16.14 -25.89 -35.34
N ILE A 415 15.42 -25.93 -36.45
CA ILE A 415 13.97 -26.15 -36.62
C ILE A 415 13.76 -26.11 -38.14
N VAL A 416 13.51 -27.28 -38.74
CA VAL A 416 13.06 -27.43 -40.12
C VAL A 416 11.56 -27.71 -40.05
N PRO A 417 10.68 -26.86 -40.62
CA PRO A 417 9.27 -27.21 -40.77
C PRO A 417 9.12 -28.37 -41.78
N PRO A 418 8.14 -29.28 -41.59
CA PRO A 418 7.93 -30.38 -42.51
C PRO A 418 7.49 -29.90 -43.90
N ASP A 419 7.92 -30.64 -44.91
CA ASP A 419 7.71 -30.40 -46.34
C ASP A 419 6.20 -30.46 -46.69
N GLU A 420 5.66 -29.36 -47.23
CA GLU A 420 4.24 -29.21 -47.62
C GLU A 420 3.84 -30.03 -48.86
N THR A 421 4.73 -30.88 -49.39
CA THR A 421 4.45 -31.68 -50.60
C THR A 421 4.19 -33.18 -50.37
N ALA A 422 4.18 -33.65 -49.12
CA ALA A 422 3.82 -35.03 -48.82
C ALA A 422 2.28 -35.20 -48.71
N PRO A 423 1.64 -36.15 -49.42
CA PRO A 423 0.22 -36.42 -49.24
C PRO A 423 -0.06 -37.00 -47.84
N PRO A 424 -1.21 -36.67 -47.23
CA PRO A 424 -1.56 -37.18 -45.90
C PRO A 424 -1.74 -38.72 -45.92
N PRO A 425 -1.45 -39.40 -44.79
CA PRO A 425 -1.59 -40.85 -44.69
C PRO A 425 -3.03 -41.30 -44.89
N SER A 426 -3.19 -42.52 -45.40
CA SER A 426 -4.50 -43.05 -45.78
C SER A 426 -5.32 -43.47 -44.54
N PHE A 427 -6.65 -43.44 -44.67
CA PHE A 427 -7.60 -43.80 -43.60
C PHE A 427 -7.38 -45.24 -43.04
N ALA A 428 -6.74 -46.12 -43.81
CA ALA A 428 -6.43 -47.48 -43.40
C ALA A 428 -5.18 -47.58 -42.48
N GLU A 429 -4.32 -46.56 -42.47
CA GLU A 429 -3.13 -46.48 -41.60
C GLU A 429 -3.49 -45.86 -40.24
N ALA A 430 -4.45 -44.93 -40.19
CA ALA A 430 -4.93 -44.33 -38.95
C ALA A 430 -5.73 -45.29 -38.04
N GLN A 431 -6.31 -46.37 -38.58
CA GLN A 431 -7.07 -47.35 -37.80
C GLN A 431 -6.22 -48.45 -37.14
N LYS A 432 -4.91 -48.50 -37.39
CA LYS A 432 -4.01 -49.50 -36.78
C LYS A 432 -3.30 -49.00 -35.51
N GLU A 433 -3.36 -47.71 -35.17
CA GLU A 433 -2.72 -47.16 -33.96
C GLU A 433 -3.63 -47.15 -32.71
N ASP A 434 -4.96 -47.26 -32.86
CA ASP A 434 -5.92 -47.24 -31.73
C ASP A 434 -6.18 -48.63 -31.09
N GLY A 435 -5.43 -49.66 -31.49
CA GLY A 435 -5.69 -51.05 -31.11
C GLY A 435 -4.98 -51.57 -29.87
N ASN A 436 -4.21 -50.76 -29.13
CA ASN A 436 -3.36 -51.31 -28.08
C ASN A 436 -3.19 -50.39 -26.86
N GLN A 437 -4.21 -50.36 -25.98
CA GLN A 437 -4.02 -50.34 -24.51
C GLN A 437 -5.37 -50.41 -23.80
N GLY A 438 -5.66 -51.58 -23.24
CA GLY A 438 -6.75 -51.80 -22.30
C GLY A 438 -6.22 -52.33 -20.96
N ALA A 439 -6.93 -51.92 -19.90
CA ALA A 439 -7.13 -52.58 -18.61
C ALA A 439 -6.15 -52.34 -17.44
N SER A 440 -6.65 -51.62 -16.44
CA SER A 440 -6.70 -51.93 -14.98
C SER A 440 -6.97 -50.59 -14.24
N ASP A 441 -7.67 -50.43 -13.12
CA ASP A 441 -8.37 -51.28 -12.18
C ASP A 441 -9.36 -50.40 -11.36
N LYS A 442 -10.20 -51.07 -10.58
CA LYS A 442 -11.23 -50.65 -9.58
C LYS A 442 -10.84 -49.43 -8.71
N GLY A 443 -11.70 -48.63 -8.12
CA GLY A 443 -13.05 -48.82 -7.56
C GLY A 443 -13.09 -48.12 -6.18
N GLY A 444 -14.22 -47.52 -5.76
CA GLY A 444 -14.39 -47.04 -4.38
C GLY A 444 -15.32 -45.84 -4.21
N SER A 445 -16.61 -46.12 -3.99
CA SER A 445 -17.58 -45.14 -3.49
C SER A 445 -17.46 -44.97 -1.97
N ASN A 446 -17.65 -43.77 -1.43
CA ASN A 446 -18.29 -43.65 -0.12
C ASN A 446 -19.15 -42.38 -0.01
N LYS A 447 -20.34 -42.55 0.56
CA LYS A 447 -21.37 -41.55 0.86
C LYS A 447 -21.42 -41.29 2.38
N GLY A 448 -21.82 -40.08 2.75
CA GLY A 448 -22.28 -39.65 4.09
C GLY A 448 -21.88 -38.19 4.30
N GLY A 449 -22.77 -37.19 4.34
CA GLY A 449 -24.00 -37.07 5.15
C GLY A 449 -23.66 -36.28 6.42
N SER A 450 -23.65 -34.94 6.38
CA SER A 450 -24.67 -34.02 6.94
C SER A 450 -24.82 -34.09 8.46
N GLU A 451 -24.51 -33.00 9.17
CA GLU A 451 -25.51 -32.26 9.99
C GLU A 451 -24.99 -30.91 10.51
N ILE A 452 -25.88 -29.93 10.49
CA ILE A 452 -25.78 -28.53 10.94
C ILE A 452 -26.85 -28.34 12.01
N ALA A 453 -26.51 -27.71 13.15
CA ALA A 453 -27.36 -26.81 13.96
C ALA A 453 -26.58 -26.41 15.23
N GLY A 454 -26.67 -25.22 15.80
CA GLY A 454 -27.44 -24.02 15.50
C GLY A 454 -27.08 -22.93 16.51
N SER A 455 -27.02 -21.67 16.06
CA SER A 455 -26.86 -20.50 16.93
C SER A 455 -28.21 -19.78 17.05
N SER A 456 -28.57 -19.41 18.28
CA SER A 456 -29.90 -18.93 18.66
C SER A 456 -30.16 -17.47 18.30
N LYS A 457 -31.38 -17.21 17.83
CA LYS A 457 -31.99 -15.90 17.49
C LYS A 457 -31.98 -14.83 18.60
N ALA A 458 -31.42 -15.09 19.78
CA ALA A 458 -31.35 -14.12 20.87
C ALA A 458 -30.16 -13.14 20.76
N ASP A 459 -29.09 -13.52 20.05
CA ASP A 459 -27.86 -12.71 19.98
C ASP A 459 -27.92 -11.59 18.93
N ILE A 460 -28.81 -11.70 17.94
CA ILE A 460 -28.94 -10.70 16.86
C ILE A 460 -29.73 -9.47 17.34
N ALA A 461 -30.69 -9.63 18.25
CA ALA A 461 -31.49 -8.51 18.77
C ALA A 461 -30.74 -7.62 19.79
N ALA A 462 -29.63 -8.11 20.38
CA ALA A 462 -28.80 -7.35 21.31
C ALA A 462 -27.74 -6.47 20.62
N ILE A 463 -27.39 -6.79 19.36
CA ILE A 463 -26.41 -6.05 18.56
C ILE A 463 -27.07 -4.83 17.89
N GLU A 464 -28.30 -4.97 17.38
CA GLU A 464 -29.03 -3.86 16.74
C GLU A 464 -29.44 -2.74 17.71
N ARG A 465 -29.64 -3.04 19.00
CA ARG A 465 -29.94 -2.00 20.02
C ARG A 465 -28.71 -1.19 20.44
N ARG A 466 -27.49 -1.65 20.17
CA ARG A 466 -26.25 -0.97 20.55
C ARG A 466 -25.73 -0.03 19.46
N GLU A 467 -26.10 -0.27 18.19
CA GLU A 467 -25.76 0.62 17.08
C GLU A 467 -26.66 1.87 17.05
N ASN A 468 -27.96 1.75 17.34
CA ASN A 468 -28.87 2.90 17.36
C ASN A 468 -28.61 3.89 18.52
N ALA A 469 -28.00 3.44 19.63
CA ALA A 469 -27.64 4.33 20.74
C ALA A 469 -26.39 5.18 20.45
N ASN A 470 -25.51 4.73 19.55
CA ASN A 470 -24.30 5.47 19.18
C ASN A 470 -24.55 6.51 18.08
N GLU A 471 -25.56 6.33 17.22
CA GLU A 471 -25.94 7.37 16.25
C GLU A 471 -26.65 8.57 16.91
N ALA A 472 -27.42 8.35 17.98
CA ALA A 472 -28.06 9.44 18.72
C ALA A 472 -27.06 10.32 19.49
N ALA A 473 -25.92 9.77 19.93
CA ALA A 473 -24.88 10.52 20.63
C ALA A 473 -24.06 11.43 19.70
N LEU A 474 -23.93 11.08 18.41
CA LEU A 474 -23.22 11.90 17.42
C LEU A 474 -24.05 13.09 16.87
N SER A 475 -25.36 13.12 17.11
CA SER A 475 -26.22 14.23 16.66
C SER A 475 -26.33 15.39 17.67
N ASN A 476 -25.90 15.21 18.92
CA ASN A 476 -26.02 16.23 19.97
C ASN A 476 -24.75 17.08 20.20
N GLU A 477 -23.67 16.82 19.47
CA GLU A 477 -22.40 17.59 19.58
C GLU A 477 -22.22 18.65 18.46
N LYS A 478 -23.32 19.01 17.77
CA LYS A 478 -23.34 20.07 16.75
C LYS A 478 -24.56 21.00 16.88
N LEU A 479 -24.76 21.55 18.07
CA LEU A 479 -25.51 22.79 18.27
C LEU A 479 -24.66 23.79 19.03
#